data_AF-A0A2K6MMU4-F1
#
_entry.id   AF-A0A2K6MMU4-F1
#
_cell.length_a   1.000
_cell.length_b   1.000
_cell.length_c   1.000
_cell.angle_alpha   90.00
_cell.angle_beta   90.00
_cell.angle_gamma   90.00
#
_symmetry.space_group_name_H-M   'P 1'
#
loop_
_entity.id
_entity.type
_entity.pdbx_description
1 polymer ?
#
loop_
_entity_poly.entity_id
_entity_poly.type
_entity_poly.pdbx_seq_one_letter_code
_entity_poly.pdbx_strand_id
1 'polypeptide(L)' 'MRDDTIYEDEDVKEAIRRLPENLYNDRMFRIKRALDLSLKHQILPKEQWTKYEEKKTTLTLTCEMILLKSLSKSLI' A
#
# COMPACT_ATOMS: atom_id res chain seq x y z
N MET A 1 -5.66 -3.19 -3.50
CA MET A 1 -5.61 -1.74 -3.83
C MET A 1 -4.31 -1.46 -4.58
N ARG A 2 -4.20 -0.35 -5.33
CA ARG A 2 -2.97 -0.01 -6.07
C ARG A 2 -1.75 0.09 -5.14
N ASP A 3 -1.95 0.66 -3.97
CA ASP A 3 -0.88 0.88 -3.00
C ASP A 3 -0.32 -0.42 -2.39
N ASP A 4 -1.03 -1.56 -2.52
CA ASP A 4 -0.55 -2.86 -2.04
C ASP A 4 0.48 -3.48 -3.01
N THR A 5 0.59 -2.97 -4.24
CA THR A 5 1.47 -3.51 -5.30
C THR A 5 2.68 -2.62 -5.60
N ILE A 6 2.95 -1.62 -4.75
CA ILE A 6 4.13 -0.75 -4.88
C ILE A 6 5.37 -1.52 -4.40
N TYR A 7 6.50 -1.34 -5.08
CA TYR A 7 7.78 -1.90 -4.65
C TYR A 7 8.22 -1.26 -3.32
N GLU A 8 8.54 -2.08 -2.33
CA GLU A 8 8.92 -1.62 -0.99
C GLU A 8 10.41 -1.25 -0.93
N ASP A 9 10.75 -0.07 -1.42
CA ASP A 9 12.04 0.59 -1.13
C ASP A 9 12.07 1.18 0.30
N GLU A 10 13.19 1.80 0.70
CA GLU A 10 13.35 2.33 2.06
C GLU A 10 12.33 3.43 2.41
N ASP A 11 11.97 4.28 1.45
CA ASP A 11 10.98 5.35 1.65
C ASP A 11 9.56 4.77 1.81
N VAL A 12 9.22 3.78 0.99
CA VAL A 12 7.94 3.06 1.07
C VAL A 12 7.83 2.28 2.38
N LYS A 13 8.91 1.63 2.84
CA LYS A 13 8.94 0.95 4.15
C LYS A 13 8.67 1.94 5.29
N GLU A 14 9.31 3.10 5.27
CA GLU A 14 9.08 4.15 6.28
C GLU A 14 7.66 4.72 6.18
N ALA A 15 7.09 4.84 4.98
CA ALA A 15 5.70 5.26 4.77
C ALA A 15 4.72 4.26 5.38
N ILE A 16 4.94 2.96 5.15
CA ILE A 16 4.14 1.88 5.72
C ILE A 16 4.25 1.88 7.25
N ARG A 17 5.44 2.09 7.81
CA ARG A 17 5.67 2.16 9.27
C ARG A 17 4.89 3.30 9.94
N ARG A 18 4.63 4.39 9.22
CA ARG A 18 3.89 5.56 9.72
C ARG A 18 2.38 5.46 9.53
N LEU A 19 1.87 4.42 8.86
CA LEU A 19 0.44 4.27 8.69
C LEU A 19 -0.28 4.10 10.04
N PRO A 20 -1.49 4.65 10.18
CA PRO A 20 -2.41 4.27 11.24
C PRO A 20 -2.61 2.75 11.28
N GLU A 21 -2.72 2.20 12.49
CA GLU A 21 -2.79 0.75 12.72
C GLU A 21 -3.92 0.06 11.94
N ASN A 22 -5.10 0.68 11.87
CA ASN A 22 -6.23 0.14 11.10
C ASN A 22 -5.89 -0.01 9.61
N LEU A 23 -5.25 1.00 9.01
CA LEU A 23 -4.86 0.96 7.60
C LEU A 23 -3.74 -0.04 7.33
N TYR A 24 -2.78 -0.16 8.27
CA TYR A 24 -1.73 -1.17 8.20
C TYR A 24 -2.31 -2.60 8.25
N ASN A 25 -3.22 -2.85 9.20
CA ASN A 25 -3.87 -4.15 9.35
C ASN A 25 -4.73 -4.50 8.12
N ASP A 26 -5.48 -3.54 7.59
CA ASP A 26 -6.27 -3.72 6.37
C ASP A 26 -5.38 -4.04 5.15
N ARG A 27 -4.23 -3.37 5.02
CA ARG A 27 -3.21 -3.68 4.00
C ARG A 27 -2.72 -5.12 4.15
N MET A 28 -2.32 -5.49 5.37
CA MET A 28 -1.79 -6.82 5.66
C MET A 28 -2.82 -7.91 5.35
N PHE A 29 -4.09 -7.69 5.68
CA PHE A 29 -5.18 -8.61 5.35
C PHE A 29 -5.35 -8.79 3.84
N ARG A 30 -5.36 -7.69 3.06
CA ARG A 30 -5.46 -7.76 1.59
C ARG A 30 -4.29 -8.52 0.97
N ILE A 31 -3.07 -8.29 1.45
CA ILE A 31 -1.87 -8.99 0.97
C ILE A 31 -1.95 -10.49 1.29
N LYS A 32 -2.28 -10.86 2.53
CA LYS A 32 -2.46 -12.26 2.92
C LYS A 32 -3.50 -12.97 2.07
N ARG A 33 -4.64 -12.32 1.82
CA ARG A 33 -5.71 -12.84 0.96
C ARG A 33 -5.23 -13.04 -0.48
N ALA A 34 -4.48 -12.07 -1.03
CA ALA A 34 -3.93 -12.17 -2.37
C ALA A 34 -2.91 -13.33 -2.48
N LEU A 35 -2.06 -13.51 -1.47
CA LEU A 35 -1.11 -14.63 -1.42
C LEU A 35 -1.82 -15.98 -1.34
N ASP A 36 -2.84 -16.12 -0.49
CA ASP A 36 -3.65 -17.35 -0.40
C ASP A 36 -4.31 -17.73 -1.73
N LEU A 37 -4.91 -16.75 -2.42
CA LEU A 37 -5.50 -16.94 -3.74
C LEU A 37 -4.44 -17.29 -4.80
N SER A 38 -3.28 -16.64 -4.75
CA SER A 38 -2.16 -16.94 -5.65
C SER A 38 -1.63 -18.36 -5.47
N LEU A 39 -1.52 -18.83 -4.22
CA LEU A 39 -1.11 -20.20 -3.90
C LEU A 39 -2.11 -21.24 -4.43
N LYS A 40 -3.40 -20.91 -4.40
CA LYS A 40 -4.48 -21.77 -4.91
C LYS A 40 -4.69 -21.65 -6.41
N HIS A 41 -3.97 -20.77 -7.10
CA HIS A 41 -4.23 -20.38 -8.49
C HIS A 41 -5.69 -19.99 -8.74
N GLN A 42 -6.32 -19.34 -7.76
CA GLN A 42 -7.70 -18.88 -7.81
C GLN A 42 -7.75 -17.36 -7.87
N ILE A 43 -8.87 -16.85 -8.38
CA ILE A 43 -9.18 -15.42 -8.38
C ILE A 43 -10.35 -15.15 -7.45
N LEU A 44 -10.45 -13.90 -7.00
CA LEU A 44 -11.56 -13.45 -6.19
C LEU A 44 -12.87 -13.44 -7.02
N PRO A 45 -14.05 -13.71 -6.42
CA PRO A 45 -15.34 -13.49 -7.08
C PRO A 45 -15.49 -12.06 -7.62
N LYS A 46 -16.19 -11.90 -8.75
CA LYS A 46 -16.25 -10.64 -9.52
C LYS A 46 -16.87 -9.49 -8.72
N GLU A 47 -17.80 -9.80 -7.84
CA GLU A 47 -18.52 -8.87 -6.97
C GLU A 47 -17.59 -8.22 -5.94
N GLN A 48 -16.48 -8.88 -5.61
CA GLN A 48 -15.50 -8.42 -4.62
C GLN A 48 -14.28 -7.73 -5.26
N TRP A 49 -14.28 -7.57 -6.59
CA TRP A 49 -13.20 -6.88 -7.27
C TRP A 49 -13.18 -5.41 -6.88
N THR A 50 -11.98 -4.89 -6.61
CA THR A 50 -11.81 -3.47 -6.32
C THR A 50 -12.26 -2.65 -7.51
N LYS A 51 -13.27 -1.80 -7.32
CA LYS A 51 -13.76 -0.89 -8.36
C LYS A 51 -12.78 0.26 -8.56
N TYR A 52 -12.76 0.83 -9.77
CA TYR A 52 -11.87 1.94 -10.09
C TYR A 52 -12.16 3.20 -9.25
N GLU A 53 -13.44 3.48 -9.00
CA GLU A 53 -13.91 4.69 -8.30
C GLU A 53 -13.61 4.67 -6.79
N GLU A 54 -13.46 3.49 -6.18
CA GLU A 54 -13.21 3.32 -4.74
C GLU A 54 -11.71 3.46 -4.37
N LYS A 55 -10.90 4.06 -5.27
CA LYS A 55 -9.45 4.26 -5.05
C LYS A 55 -9.19 5.31 -3.97
N LYS A 56 -8.90 4.85 -2.76
CA LYS A 56 -8.35 5.68 -1.68
C LYS A 56 -6.81 5.62 -1.70
N THR A 57 -6.15 6.62 -2.27
CA THR A 57 -4.67 6.74 -2.35
C THR A 57 -4.10 7.25 -1.03
N THR A 58 -3.83 6.35 -0.10
CA THR A 58 -3.38 6.74 1.25
C THR A 58 -1.87 6.62 1.42
N LEU A 59 -1.25 5.60 0.82
CA LEU A 59 0.21 5.41 0.88
C LEU A 59 0.96 6.37 -0.04
N THR A 60 0.38 6.72 -1.20
CA THR A 60 1.00 7.65 -2.15
C THR A 60 1.23 9.03 -1.50
N LEU A 61 0.27 9.54 -0.72
CA LEU A 61 0.42 10.80 0.02
C LEU A 61 1.53 10.73 1.08
N THR A 62 1.62 9.62 1.81
CA THR A 62 2.62 9.44 2.87
C THR A 62 4.04 9.30 2.30
N CYS A 63 4.20 8.59 1.17
CA CYS A 63 5.48 8.48 0.47
C CYS A 63 5.96 9.84 -0.05
N GLU A 64 5.09 10.63 -0.68
CA GLU A 64 5.42 11.98 -1.17
C GLU A 64 5.89 12.88 -0.02
N MET A 65 5.23 12.82 1.15
CA MET A 65 5.66 13.56 2.33
C MET A 65 7.04 13.13 2.86
N ILE A 66 7.40 11.85 2.72
CA ILE A 66 8.71 11.33 3.16
C ILE A 66 9.80 11.76 2.17
N LEU A 67 9.56 11.63 0.86
CA LEU A 67 10.45 12.10 -0.19
C LEU A 67 10.73 13.60 -0.08
N LEU A 68 9.70 14.43 0.13
CA LEU A 68 9.87 15.88 0.34
C LEU A 68 10.73 16.18 1.56
N LYS A 69 10.54 15.46 2.68
CA LYS A 69 11.37 15.61 3.88
C LYS A 69 12.80 15.14 3.64
N SER A 70 13.01 14.05 2.90
CA SER A 70 14.33 13.53 2.53
C SER A 70 15.09 14.55 1.67
N LEU A 71 14.45 15.05 0.62
CA LEU A 71 15.00 16.07 -0.29
C LEU A 71 15.33 17.38 0.45
N SER A 72 14.47 17.82 1.39
CA SER A 72 14.74 19.00 2.20
C SER A 72 15.96 18.86 3.12
N LYS A 73 16.26 17.65 3.60
CA LYS A 73 17.43 17.37 4.44
C LYS A 73 18.71 17.28 3.63
N SER A 74 18.64 16.85 2.37
CA SER A 74 19.79 16.79 1.46
C SER A 74 20.17 18.14 0.85
N LEU A 75 19.31 19.15 0.95
CA LEU A 75 19.53 20.50 0.39
C LEU A 75 20.15 21.49 1.39
N ILE A 76 20.51 21.03 2.59
CA ILE A 76 21.17 21.77 3.67
C ILE A 76 22.48 21.05 4.00
#